data_AF-A0A1H1IY43-F1
#
_entry.id   AF-A0A1H1IY43-F1
#
_cell.length_a   1.000
_cell.length_b   1.000
_cell.length_c   1.000
_cell.angle_alpha   90.00
_cell.angle_beta   90.00
_cell.angle_gamma   90.00
#
_symmetry.space_group_name_H-M   'P 1'
#
loop_
_entity.id
_entity.type
_entity.pdbx_description
1 polymer ?
#
loop_
_entity_poly.entity_id
_entity_poly.type
_entity_poly.pdbx_seq_one_letter_code
_entity_poly.pdbx_strand_id
1 'polypeptide(L)'
;MKKWSTVEELAESGRLEEISNALQRDPELENQIDNLTSEKRSLITDIREKQNERTRAKELEEETREIIIKALEEFICPVCDERVNRSEATTRLDNKQCPFCNQSTDIRDTFSHLETEKQQSEGKLDEIDHELEELRERKNEVESEIQSLKEERPEIADLNSYAVDQLKEFDHDIQSIHAKAKEKRVEAEEALEKYDVKLKNIEDKVTELDEDISDLEEEQEAKKEVIAKLEDEDVSTKLSNFEERWNHHYQQIAPQIAENIHLQRNGEIVLVNEDGRRREYDRRGDLADAEVVLLNISFVIALNQIALDRGSIDWETIVLDEPFAHLDRGIKEDAIAYMRNLDIQFILTSSDEYIWQEFNHATTLSLERQYKLTDFTNE
;
A
#
# COMPACT_ATOMS: atom_id res chain seq x y z
N MET A 1 5.01 -39.51 -18.62
CA MET A 1 4.62 -40.71 -17.85
C MET A 1 3.45 -41.45 -18.49
N LYS A 2 2.22 -40.89 -18.51
CA LYS A 2 1.03 -41.59 -19.06
C LYS A 2 1.22 -42.18 -20.48
N LYS A 3 1.83 -41.42 -21.40
CA LYS A 3 2.01 -41.85 -22.81
C LYS A 3 2.80 -43.15 -22.99
N TRP A 4 3.98 -43.25 -22.38
CA TRP A 4 4.83 -44.46 -22.45
C TRP A 4 4.29 -45.61 -21.59
N SER A 5 3.69 -45.32 -20.44
CA SER A 5 3.01 -46.33 -19.60
C SER A 5 1.93 -47.07 -20.38
N THR A 6 1.07 -46.33 -21.10
CA THR A 6 -0.01 -46.94 -21.89
C THR A 6 0.53 -47.79 -23.05
N VAL A 7 1.65 -47.40 -23.67
CA VAL A 7 2.27 -48.20 -24.74
C VAL A 7 2.94 -49.46 -24.17
N GLU A 8 3.58 -49.36 -23.01
CA GLU A 8 4.15 -50.51 -22.30
C GLU A 8 3.06 -51.49 -21.89
N GLU A 9 1.96 -51.03 -21.30
CA GLU A 9 0.80 -51.85 -20.93
C GLU A 9 0.17 -52.56 -22.14
N LEU A 10 0.04 -51.86 -23.28
CA LEU A 10 -0.45 -52.44 -24.53
C LEU A 10 0.51 -53.50 -25.10
N ALA A 11 1.83 -53.29 -24.96
CA ALA A 11 2.83 -54.26 -25.37
C ALA A 11 2.85 -55.49 -24.44
N GLU A 12 2.83 -55.29 -23.12
CA GLU A 12 2.82 -56.37 -22.12
C GLU A 12 1.55 -57.23 -22.19
N SER A 13 0.40 -56.62 -22.52
CA SER A 13 -0.87 -57.33 -22.69
C SER A 13 -0.99 -58.07 -24.03
N GLY A 14 -0.02 -57.91 -24.94
CA GLY A 14 -0.07 -58.47 -26.31
C GLY A 14 -1.02 -57.72 -27.25
N ARG A 15 -1.80 -56.75 -26.76
CA ARG A 15 -2.74 -55.95 -27.55
C ARG A 15 -2.03 -55.14 -28.63
N LEU A 16 -0.82 -54.65 -28.37
CA LEU A 16 -0.03 -53.93 -29.36
C LEU A 16 0.41 -54.84 -30.53
N GLU A 17 0.66 -56.12 -30.27
CA GLU A 17 0.95 -57.12 -31.31
C GLU A 17 -0.31 -57.43 -32.13
N GLU A 18 -1.47 -57.56 -31.49
CA GLU A 18 -2.76 -57.76 -32.17
C GLU A 18 -3.09 -56.59 -33.09
N ILE A 19 -2.94 -55.36 -32.59
CA ILE A 19 -3.13 -54.11 -33.34
C ILE A 19 -2.15 -54.05 -34.52
N SER A 20 -0.87 -54.29 -34.27
CA SER A 20 0.18 -54.25 -35.31
C SER A 20 -0.11 -55.25 -36.44
N ASN A 21 -0.48 -56.49 -36.08
CA ASN A 21 -0.85 -57.52 -37.05
C ASN A 21 -2.12 -57.15 -37.84
N ALA A 22 -3.09 -56.48 -37.22
CA ALA A 22 -4.30 -56.03 -37.91
C ALA A 22 -4.00 -54.93 -38.94
N LEU A 23 -3.16 -53.96 -38.57
CA LEU A 23 -2.73 -52.87 -39.46
C LEU A 23 -1.91 -53.40 -40.64
N GLN A 24 -0.93 -54.27 -40.39
CA GLN A 24 -0.09 -54.86 -41.45
C GLN A 24 -0.88 -55.76 -42.42
N ARG A 25 -2.01 -56.33 -41.99
CA ARG A 25 -2.88 -57.17 -42.85
C ARG A 25 -3.80 -56.34 -43.74
N ASP A 26 -4.12 -55.11 -43.33
CA ASP A 26 -5.02 -54.22 -44.04
C ASP A 26 -4.35 -52.84 -44.22
N PRO A 27 -3.53 -52.68 -45.28
CA PRO A 27 -2.84 -51.43 -45.55
C PRO A 27 -3.79 -50.25 -45.82
N GLU A 28 -5.04 -50.51 -46.23
CA GLU A 28 -6.03 -49.45 -46.40
C GLU A 28 -6.48 -48.91 -45.03
N LEU A 29 -6.75 -49.80 -44.08
CA LEU A 29 -7.06 -49.44 -42.69
C LEU A 29 -5.90 -48.68 -42.02
N GLU A 30 -4.67 -49.15 -42.20
CA GLU A 30 -3.47 -48.47 -41.67
C GLU A 30 -3.34 -47.05 -42.20
N ASN A 31 -3.47 -46.86 -43.53
CA ASN A 31 -3.43 -45.54 -44.14
C ASN A 31 -4.57 -44.62 -43.66
N GLN A 32 -5.78 -45.16 -43.47
CA GLN A 32 -6.92 -44.40 -42.96
C GLN A 32 -6.67 -43.90 -41.54
N ILE A 33 -6.21 -44.77 -40.64
CA ILE A 33 -5.91 -44.42 -39.25
C ILE A 33 -4.76 -43.41 -39.18
N ASP A 34 -3.73 -43.59 -39.99
CA ASP A 34 -2.60 -42.67 -40.09
C ASP A 34 -3.05 -41.27 -40.53
N ASN A 35 -3.89 -41.19 -41.56
CA ASN A 35 -4.42 -39.92 -42.06
C ASN A 35 -5.28 -39.23 -41.01
N LEU A 36 -6.23 -39.94 -40.40
CA LEU A 36 -7.11 -39.38 -39.38
C LEU A 36 -6.33 -38.96 -38.13
N THR A 37 -5.33 -39.73 -37.73
CA THR A 37 -4.49 -39.40 -36.58
C THR A 37 -3.60 -38.18 -36.87
N SER A 38 -3.08 -38.06 -38.09
CA SER A 38 -2.29 -36.91 -38.53
C SER A 38 -3.16 -35.65 -38.62
N GLU A 39 -4.35 -35.75 -39.21
CA GLU A 39 -5.33 -34.66 -39.31
C GLU A 39 -5.79 -34.20 -37.93
N LYS A 40 -6.06 -35.14 -37.02
CA LYS A 40 -6.37 -34.81 -35.62
C LYS A 40 -5.26 -33.98 -34.96
N ARG A 41 -3.99 -34.25 -35.26
CA ARG A 41 -2.85 -33.51 -34.69
C ARG A 41 -2.67 -32.13 -35.31
N SER A 42 -2.84 -32.00 -36.63
CA SER A 42 -2.82 -30.69 -37.28
C SER A 42 -3.93 -29.82 -36.70
N LEU A 43 -5.16 -30.34 -36.61
CA LEU A 43 -6.30 -29.62 -36.02
C LEU A 43 -6.05 -29.21 -34.55
N ILE A 44 -5.46 -30.06 -33.72
CA ILE A 44 -5.10 -29.68 -32.33
C ILE A 44 -4.07 -28.55 -32.31
N THR A 45 -3.12 -28.55 -33.25
CA THR A 45 -2.10 -27.51 -33.37
C THR A 45 -2.72 -26.21 -33.87
N ASP A 46 -3.51 -26.28 -34.93
CA ASP A 46 -4.22 -25.15 -35.53
C ASP A 46 -5.17 -24.50 -34.50
N ILE A 47 -5.92 -25.29 -33.74
CA ILE A 47 -6.78 -24.78 -32.64
C ILE A 47 -5.94 -24.04 -31.60
N ARG A 48 -4.76 -24.56 -31.21
CA ARG A 48 -3.90 -23.89 -30.23
C ARG A 48 -3.32 -22.59 -30.78
N GLU A 49 -2.87 -22.60 -32.03
CA GLU A 49 -2.34 -21.41 -32.69
C GLU A 49 -3.44 -20.34 -32.80
N LYS A 50 -4.65 -20.72 -33.20
CA LYS A 50 -5.82 -19.85 -33.26
C LYS A 50 -6.28 -19.38 -31.89
N GLN A 51 -6.21 -20.21 -30.84
CA GLN A 51 -6.47 -19.78 -29.46
C GLN A 51 -5.45 -18.76 -28.95
N ASN A 52 -4.18 -18.91 -29.31
CA ASN A 52 -3.15 -17.94 -28.99
C ASN A 52 -3.37 -16.63 -29.76
N GLU A 53 -3.73 -16.72 -31.05
CA GLU A 53 -4.10 -15.57 -31.88
C GLU A 53 -5.31 -14.84 -31.29
N ARG A 54 -6.36 -15.57 -30.89
CA ARG A 54 -7.52 -15.05 -30.18
C ARG A 54 -7.14 -14.34 -28.88
N THR A 55 -6.25 -14.94 -28.08
CA THR A 55 -5.82 -14.36 -26.80
C THR A 55 -5.10 -13.05 -27.04
N ARG A 56 -4.18 -13.00 -28.00
CA ARG A 56 -3.49 -11.76 -28.40
C ARG A 56 -4.45 -10.72 -28.97
N ALA A 57 -5.37 -11.12 -29.84
CA ALA A 57 -6.38 -10.23 -30.39
C ALA A 57 -7.31 -9.67 -29.30
N LYS A 58 -7.66 -10.50 -28.31
CA LYS A 58 -8.44 -10.09 -27.14
C LYS A 58 -7.65 -9.13 -26.25
N GLU A 59 -6.36 -9.37 -26.00
CA GLU A 59 -5.48 -8.44 -25.27
C GLU A 59 -5.30 -7.10 -25.99
N LEU A 60 -5.38 -7.09 -27.33
CA LEU A 60 -5.35 -5.88 -28.15
C LEU A 60 -6.70 -5.15 -28.18
N GLU A 61 -7.82 -5.88 -28.12
CA GLU A 61 -9.17 -5.33 -28.04
C GLU A 61 -9.51 -4.85 -26.61
N GLU A 62 -8.94 -5.50 -25.58
CA GLU A 62 -8.99 -5.07 -24.19
C GLU A 62 -8.26 -3.71 -24.09
N GLU A 63 -9.07 -2.64 -24.02
CA GLU A 63 -8.70 -1.33 -24.55
C GLU A 63 -7.30 -0.88 -24.08
N THR A 64 -6.46 -0.43 -25.01
CA THR A 64 -5.26 0.39 -24.73
C THR A 64 -5.58 1.48 -23.70
N ARG A 65 -6.82 1.96 -23.69
CA ARG A 65 -7.42 2.88 -22.72
C ARG A 65 -7.45 2.33 -21.29
N GLU A 66 -7.86 1.08 -21.06
CA GLU A 66 -7.83 0.46 -19.73
C GLU A 66 -6.41 0.27 -19.22
N ILE A 67 -5.47 -0.11 -20.10
CA ILE A 67 -4.06 -0.26 -19.74
C ILE A 67 -3.45 1.09 -19.37
N ILE A 68 -3.73 2.12 -20.17
CA ILE A 68 -3.32 3.50 -19.87
C ILE A 68 -3.96 3.95 -18.55
N ILE A 69 -5.26 3.72 -18.33
CA ILE A 69 -5.95 4.12 -17.09
C ILE A 69 -5.40 3.38 -15.86
N LYS A 70 -5.18 2.07 -15.94
CA LYS A 70 -4.58 1.27 -14.86
C LYS A 70 -3.15 1.74 -14.54
N ALA A 71 -2.34 2.01 -15.56
CA ALA A 71 -1.01 2.60 -15.36
C ALA A 71 -1.11 3.98 -14.68
N LEU A 72 -2.02 4.85 -15.13
CA LEU A 72 -2.25 6.17 -14.54
C LEU A 72 -2.73 6.12 -13.08
N GLU A 73 -3.45 5.08 -12.67
CA GLU A 73 -3.85 4.86 -11.26
C GLU A 73 -2.63 4.59 -10.34
N GLU A 74 -1.55 4.05 -10.90
CA GLU A 74 -0.29 3.77 -10.18
C GLU A 74 0.73 4.90 -10.26
N PHE A 75 0.65 5.76 -11.28
CA PHE A 75 1.59 6.86 -11.49
C PHE A 75 1.20 8.14 -10.73
N ILE A 76 2.11 8.63 -9.91
CA ILE A 76 2.06 9.96 -9.29
C ILE A 76 2.62 10.98 -10.28
N CYS A 77 1.95 12.12 -10.47
CA CYS A 77 2.45 13.18 -11.35
C CYS A 77 3.80 13.70 -10.82
N PRO A 78 4.92 13.56 -11.56
CA PRO A 78 6.25 13.94 -11.07
C PRO A 78 6.46 15.46 -10.91
N VAL A 79 5.45 16.27 -11.23
CA VAL A 79 5.50 17.73 -11.17
C VAL A 79 4.72 18.28 -9.99
N CYS A 80 3.60 17.65 -9.60
CA CYS A 80 2.73 18.14 -8.53
C CYS A 80 2.39 17.10 -7.46
N ASP A 81 2.95 15.89 -7.55
CA ASP A 81 2.72 14.75 -6.64
C ASP A 81 1.25 14.33 -6.43
N GLU A 82 0.33 14.86 -7.24
CA GLU A 82 -1.08 14.49 -7.22
C GLU A 82 -1.36 13.30 -8.15
N ARG A 83 -2.26 12.42 -7.71
CA ARG A 83 -2.83 11.36 -8.55
C ARG A 83 -3.98 11.92 -9.38
N VAL A 84 -3.94 11.70 -10.68
CA VAL A 84 -5.07 12.04 -11.55
C VAL A 84 -6.18 11.02 -11.31
N ASN A 85 -7.37 11.49 -10.93
CA ASN A 85 -8.51 10.59 -10.71
C ASN A 85 -8.91 9.91 -12.03
N ARG A 86 -9.30 8.63 -11.96
CA ARG A 86 -9.78 7.81 -13.09
C ARG A 86 -10.78 8.55 -13.97
N SER A 87 -11.79 9.21 -13.40
CA SER A 87 -12.82 9.92 -14.18
C SER A 87 -12.25 11.09 -14.97
N GLU A 88 -11.29 11.81 -14.40
CA GLU A 88 -10.64 12.96 -14.99
C GLU A 88 -9.62 12.54 -16.06
N ALA A 89 -8.83 11.50 -15.80
CA ALA A 89 -7.96 10.87 -16.79
C ALA A 89 -8.77 10.35 -18.00
N THR A 90 -9.89 9.68 -17.74
CA THR A 90 -10.81 9.14 -18.76
C THR A 90 -11.35 10.26 -19.65
N THR A 91 -11.77 11.37 -19.04
CA THR A 91 -12.31 12.55 -19.74
C THR A 91 -11.24 13.27 -20.57
N ARG A 92 -10.02 13.42 -20.03
CA ARG A 92 -8.90 14.04 -20.76
C ARG A 92 -8.46 13.17 -21.95
N LEU A 93 -8.48 11.85 -21.79
CA LEU A 93 -8.25 10.89 -22.89
C LEU A 93 -9.33 11.01 -23.97
N ASP A 94 -10.63 11.10 -23.61
CA ASP A 94 -11.71 11.32 -24.58
C ASP A 94 -11.51 12.61 -25.39
N ASN A 95 -10.97 13.64 -24.73
CA ASN A 95 -10.67 14.92 -25.35
C ASN A 95 -9.32 14.96 -26.09
N LYS A 96 -8.64 13.80 -26.23
CA LYS A 96 -7.32 13.65 -26.88
C LYS A 96 -6.24 14.52 -26.25
N GLN A 97 -6.29 14.67 -24.93
CA GLN A 97 -5.36 15.45 -24.13
C GLN A 97 -4.50 14.53 -23.25
N CYS A 98 -3.29 14.97 -22.93
CA CYS A 98 -2.43 14.25 -21.99
C CYS A 98 -3.13 14.15 -20.62
N PRO A 99 -3.25 12.94 -20.03
CA PRO A 99 -3.92 12.75 -18.74
C PRO A 99 -3.30 13.57 -17.60
N PHE A 100 -1.97 13.75 -17.62
CA PHE A 100 -1.22 14.46 -16.58
C PHE A 100 -1.21 15.98 -16.75
N CYS A 101 -0.79 16.47 -17.93
CA CYS A 101 -0.55 17.91 -18.12
C CYS A 101 -1.66 18.63 -18.91
N ASN A 102 -2.71 17.92 -19.34
CA ASN A 102 -3.85 18.46 -20.09
C ASN A 102 -3.47 19.19 -21.39
N GLN A 103 -2.23 19.07 -21.85
CA GLN A 103 -1.79 19.65 -23.11
C GLN A 103 -2.27 18.77 -24.27
N SER A 104 -2.67 19.44 -25.35
CA SER A 104 -2.89 18.80 -26.64
C SER A 104 -1.52 18.50 -27.27
N THR A 105 -0.79 17.54 -26.73
CA THR A 105 0.36 16.98 -27.43
C THR A 105 -0.12 16.30 -28.71
N ASP A 106 0.78 16.21 -29.70
CA ASP A 106 0.56 15.60 -31.01
C ASP A 106 0.48 14.05 -30.90
N ILE A 107 -0.36 13.57 -30.00
CA ILE A 107 -0.72 12.15 -29.84
C ILE A 107 -1.81 11.79 -30.86
N ARG A 108 -2.27 12.74 -31.68
CA ARG A 108 -3.29 12.49 -32.72
C ARG A 108 -2.86 11.42 -33.70
N ASP A 109 -1.58 11.37 -34.05
CA ASP A 109 -1.04 10.33 -34.93
C ASP A 109 -1.01 8.97 -34.23
N THR A 110 -0.66 8.90 -32.94
CA THR A 110 -0.71 7.65 -32.17
C THR A 110 -2.14 7.19 -31.92
N PHE A 111 -3.06 8.10 -31.59
CA PHE A 111 -4.49 7.80 -31.42
C PHE A 111 -5.15 7.43 -32.73
N SER A 112 -4.83 8.10 -33.85
CA SER A 112 -5.36 7.72 -35.16
C SER A 112 -4.78 6.40 -35.64
N HIS A 113 -3.51 6.10 -35.33
CA HIS A 113 -2.93 4.80 -35.58
C HIS A 113 -3.60 3.70 -34.75
N LEU A 114 -3.81 3.92 -33.45
CA LEU A 114 -4.54 3.00 -32.56
C LEU A 114 -6.02 2.84 -32.96
N GLU A 115 -6.68 3.91 -33.39
CA GLU A 115 -8.07 3.86 -33.87
C GLU A 115 -8.16 3.12 -35.21
N THR A 116 -7.17 3.29 -36.08
CA THR A 116 -7.07 2.54 -37.35
C THR A 116 -6.77 1.07 -37.08
N GLU A 117 -5.89 0.75 -36.12
CA GLU A 117 -5.62 -0.62 -35.68
C GLU A 117 -6.83 -1.25 -34.99
N LYS A 118 -7.58 -0.47 -34.20
CA LYS A 118 -8.85 -0.87 -33.59
C LYS A 118 -9.90 -1.17 -34.65
N GLN A 119 -10.13 -0.28 -35.62
CA GLN A 119 -11.04 -0.52 -36.73
C GLN A 119 -10.61 -1.69 -37.63
N GLN A 120 -9.30 -1.92 -37.77
CA GLN A 120 -8.78 -3.11 -38.46
C GLN A 120 -8.87 -4.39 -37.62
N SER A 121 -9.16 -4.28 -36.31
CA SER A 121 -9.29 -5.41 -35.39
C SER A 121 -10.74 -5.68 -34.97
N GLU A 122 -11.65 -4.72 -35.16
CA GLU A 122 -13.10 -4.89 -35.07
C GLU A 122 -13.54 -6.00 -36.03
N GLY A 123 -14.10 -7.08 -35.48
CA GLY A 123 -14.53 -8.27 -36.22
C GLY A 123 -13.47 -9.36 -36.40
N LYS A 124 -12.18 -9.11 -36.11
CA LYS A 124 -11.16 -10.18 -36.13
C LYS A 124 -11.40 -11.23 -35.06
N LEU A 125 -11.90 -10.84 -33.90
CA LEU A 125 -12.24 -11.82 -32.86
C LEU A 125 -13.43 -12.70 -33.25
N ASP A 126 -14.46 -12.12 -33.88
CA ASP A 126 -15.59 -12.89 -34.39
C ASP A 126 -15.16 -13.84 -35.51
N GLU A 127 -14.23 -13.41 -36.38
CA GLU A 127 -13.62 -14.24 -37.41
C GLU A 127 -12.80 -15.39 -36.80
N ILE A 128 -11.92 -15.10 -35.84
CA ILE A 128 -11.12 -16.12 -35.13
C ILE A 128 -12.03 -17.07 -34.34
N ASP A 129 -13.11 -16.58 -33.71
CA ASP A 129 -14.07 -17.41 -32.99
C ASP A 129 -14.84 -18.33 -33.94
N HIS A 130 -15.19 -17.85 -35.14
CA HIS A 130 -15.79 -18.68 -36.18
C HIS A 130 -14.84 -19.77 -36.68
N GLU A 131 -13.60 -19.41 -37.02
CA GLU A 131 -12.56 -20.37 -37.44
C GLU A 131 -12.27 -21.41 -36.35
N LEU A 132 -12.26 -21.00 -35.08
CA LEU A 132 -12.10 -21.92 -33.94
C LEU A 132 -13.26 -22.91 -33.83
N GLU A 133 -14.48 -22.48 -34.12
CA GLU A 133 -15.63 -23.38 -34.11
C GLU A 133 -15.56 -24.38 -35.26
N GLU A 134 -15.25 -23.93 -36.49
CA GLU A 134 -15.05 -24.82 -37.63
C GLU A 134 -13.94 -25.86 -37.37
N LEU A 135 -12.81 -25.44 -36.79
CA LEU A 135 -11.72 -26.35 -36.44
C LEU A 135 -12.13 -27.37 -35.35
N ARG A 136 -12.96 -26.96 -34.38
CA ARG A 136 -13.50 -27.85 -33.35
C ARG A 136 -14.50 -28.84 -33.92
N GLU A 137 -15.39 -28.40 -34.81
CA GLU A 137 -16.33 -29.26 -35.52
C GLU A 137 -15.56 -30.32 -36.31
N ARG A 138 -14.58 -29.89 -37.13
CA ARG A 138 -13.74 -30.83 -37.89
C ARG A 138 -12.97 -31.80 -37.00
N LYS A 139 -12.45 -31.34 -35.86
CA LYS A 139 -11.80 -32.21 -34.87
C LYS A 139 -12.77 -33.27 -34.34
N ASN A 140 -14.01 -32.89 -34.02
CA ASN A 140 -15.02 -33.80 -33.50
C ASN A 140 -15.49 -34.82 -34.55
N GLU A 141 -15.57 -34.41 -35.82
CA GLU A 141 -15.80 -35.33 -36.95
C GLU A 141 -14.69 -36.38 -37.03
N VAL A 142 -13.43 -35.95 -37.07
CA VAL A 142 -12.28 -36.86 -37.12
C VAL A 142 -12.25 -37.79 -35.88
N GLU A 143 -12.58 -37.29 -34.70
CA GLU A 143 -12.69 -38.12 -33.49
C GLU A 143 -13.82 -39.16 -33.60
N SER A 144 -14.95 -38.81 -34.22
CA SER A 144 -16.06 -39.73 -34.46
C SER A 144 -15.75 -40.76 -35.55
N GLU A 145 -15.01 -40.38 -36.59
CA GLU A 145 -14.53 -41.29 -37.63
C GLU A 145 -13.55 -42.32 -37.04
N ILE A 146 -12.59 -41.88 -36.22
CA ILE A 146 -11.69 -42.77 -35.49
C ILE A 146 -12.48 -43.73 -34.57
N GLN A 147 -13.48 -43.21 -33.86
CA GLN A 147 -14.31 -44.03 -32.97
C GLN A 147 -15.15 -45.06 -33.74
N SER A 148 -15.72 -44.67 -34.87
CA SER A 148 -16.49 -45.57 -35.74
C SER A 148 -15.61 -46.70 -36.28
N LEU A 149 -14.38 -46.39 -36.72
CA LEU A 149 -13.41 -47.39 -37.14
C LEU A 149 -13.06 -48.38 -36.03
N LYS A 150 -12.92 -47.90 -34.80
CA LYS A 150 -12.67 -48.76 -33.62
C LYS A 150 -13.84 -49.67 -33.26
N GLU A 151 -15.06 -49.21 -33.49
CA GLU A 151 -16.28 -50.00 -33.26
C GLU A 151 -16.48 -51.06 -34.35
N GLU A 152 -16.17 -50.71 -35.61
CA GLU A 152 -16.21 -51.65 -36.74
C GLU A 152 -15.08 -52.70 -36.68
N ARG A 153 -13.93 -52.33 -36.13
CA ARG A 153 -12.72 -53.16 -36.02
C ARG A 153 -12.27 -53.26 -34.55
N PRO A 154 -12.82 -54.22 -33.77
CA PRO A 154 -12.50 -54.36 -32.35
C PRO A 154 -11.03 -54.70 -32.09
N GLU A 155 -10.28 -55.18 -33.09
CA GLU A 155 -8.84 -55.45 -33.01
C GLU A 155 -8.02 -54.17 -32.76
N ILE A 156 -8.53 -52.99 -33.16
CA ILE A 156 -7.88 -51.68 -32.97
C ILE A 156 -8.55 -50.81 -31.90
N ALA A 157 -9.48 -51.36 -31.11
CA ALA A 157 -10.25 -50.59 -30.12
C ALA A 157 -9.37 -49.79 -29.15
N ASP A 158 -8.29 -50.41 -28.67
CA ASP A 158 -7.36 -49.83 -27.69
C ASP A 158 -6.26 -48.96 -28.32
N LEU A 159 -6.27 -48.82 -29.66
CA LEU A 159 -5.28 -48.03 -30.38
C LEU A 159 -5.42 -46.56 -30.00
N ASN A 160 -4.32 -45.93 -29.56
CA ASN A 160 -4.28 -44.50 -29.30
C ASN A 160 -3.30 -43.82 -30.26
N SER A 161 -3.47 -42.51 -30.46
CA SER A 161 -2.65 -41.73 -31.40
C SER A 161 -1.15 -41.79 -31.13
N TYR A 162 -0.74 -42.12 -29.90
CA TYR A 162 0.66 -42.25 -29.54
C TYR A 162 1.20 -43.65 -29.88
N ALA A 163 0.40 -44.70 -29.70
CA ALA A 163 0.73 -46.05 -30.13
C ALA A 163 0.88 -46.15 -31.65
N VAL A 164 0.05 -45.43 -32.42
CA VAL A 164 0.19 -45.29 -33.89
C VAL A 164 1.57 -44.74 -34.26
N ASP A 165 2.03 -43.68 -33.60
CA ASP A 165 3.35 -43.11 -33.85
C ASP A 165 4.47 -44.09 -33.58
N GLN A 166 4.38 -44.80 -32.46
CA GLN A 166 5.42 -45.73 -32.07
C GLN A 166 5.46 -46.94 -33.02
N LEU A 167 4.31 -47.45 -33.45
CA LEU A 167 4.25 -48.50 -34.46
C LEU A 167 4.91 -48.05 -35.78
N LYS A 168 4.67 -46.81 -36.21
CA LYS A 168 5.27 -46.26 -37.43
C LYS A 168 6.77 -45.96 -37.30
N GLU A 169 7.17 -45.35 -36.18
CA GLU A 169 8.56 -44.95 -35.89
C GLU A 169 9.49 -46.17 -35.80
N PHE A 170 8.97 -47.29 -35.29
CA PHE A 170 9.70 -48.54 -35.12
C PHE A 170 9.36 -49.62 -36.16
N ASP A 171 8.69 -49.26 -37.26
CA ASP A 171 8.34 -50.18 -38.36
C ASP A 171 7.68 -51.48 -37.84
N HIS A 172 6.72 -51.33 -36.93
CA HIS A 172 5.97 -52.40 -36.27
C HIS A 172 6.81 -53.37 -35.40
N ASP A 173 8.07 -53.03 -35.09
CA ASP A 173 8.89 -53.79 -34.15
C ASP A 173 8.45 -53.56 -32.69
N ILE A 174 7.54 -54.42 -32.24
CA ILE A 174 6.97 -54.38 -30.89
C ILE A 174 8.05 -54.56 -29.80
N GLN A 175 9.09 -55.35 -30.06
CA GLN A 175 10.15 -55.58 -29.06
C GLN A 175 10.95 -54.30 -28.83
N SER A 176 11.26 -53.57 -29.89
CA SER A 176 11.95 -52.28 -29.79
C SER A 176 11.07 -51.21 -29.11
N ILE A 177 9.78 -51.15 -29.44
CA ILE A 177 8.83 -50.23 -28.77
C ILE A 177 8.75 -50.52 -27.28
N HIS A 178 8.58 -51.79 -26.90
CA HIS A 178 8.49 -52.23 -25.51
C HIS A 178 9.79 -51.92 -24.74
N ALA A 179 10.95 -52.21 -25.34
CA ALA A 179 12.24 -51.87 -24.74
C ALA A 179 12.38 -50.36 -24.49
N LYS A 180 11.93 -49.53 -25.44
CA LYS A 180 11.98 -48.07 -25.30
C LYS A 180 11.01 -47.54 -24.25
N ALA A 181 9.80 -48.09 -24.20
CA ALA A 181 8.80 -47.73 -23.20
C ALA A 181 9.31 -48.02 -21.78
N LYS A 182 9.94 -49.18 -21.58
CA LYS A 182 10.55 -49.57 -20.30
C LYS A 182 11.71 -48.66 -19.89
N GLU A 183 12.61 -48.32 -20.83
CA GLU A 183 13.68 -47.34 -20.60
C GLU A 183 13.11 -46.00 -20.12
N LYS A 184 12.07 -45.51 -20.81
CA LYS A 184 11.42 -44.23 -20.50
C LYS A 184 10.65 -44.25 -19.19
N ARG A 185 10.12 -45.40 -18.76
CA ARG A 185 9.53 -45.56 -17.44
C ARG A 185 10.58 -45.42 -16.35
N VAL A 186 11.71 -46.12 -16.47
CA VAL A 186 12.83 -46.06 -15.52
C VAL A 186 13.37 -44.62 -15.41
N GLU A 187 13.60 -43.94 -16.54
CA GLU A 187 14.01 -42.52 -16.52
C GLU A 187 13.02 -41.63 -15.77
N ALA A 188 11.71 -41.87 -15.93
CA ALA A 188 10.67 -41.10 -15.28
C ALA A 188 10.57 -41.39 -13.78
N GLU A 189 10.78 -42.64 -13.36
CA GLU A 189 10.85 -43.05 -11.95
C GLU A 189 12.06 -42.41 -11.25
N GLU A 190 13.24 -42.44 -11.87
CA GLU A 190 14.43 -41.75 -11.35
C GLU A 190 14.22 -40.22 -11.26
N ALA A 191 13.50 -39.65 -12.21
CA ALA A 191 13.15 -38.23 -12.17
C ALA A 191 12.19 -37.91 -11.04
N LEU A 192 11.18 -38.75 -10.80
CA LEU A 192 10.25 -38.61 -9.68
C LEU A 192 10.97 -38.65 -8.35
N GLU A 193 11.85 -39.62 -8.13
CA GLU A 193 12.61 -39.74 -6.89
C GLU A 193 13.46 -38.48 -6.63
N LYS A 194 14.08 -37.92 -7.68
CA LYS A 194 14.81 -36.65 -7.57
C LYS A 194 13.89 -35.47 -7.22
N TYR A 195 12.67 -35.43 -7.75
CA TYR A 195 11.70 -34.39 -7.42
C TYR A 195 11.15 -34.54 -6.00
N ASP A 196 10.91 -35.76 -5.53
CA ASP A 196 10.46 -36.02 -4.16
C ASP A 196 11.50 -35.58 -3.13
N VAL A 197 12.79 -35.86 -3.38
CA VAL A 197 13.88 -35.35 -2.53
C VAL A 197 13.93 -33.82 -2.52
N LYS A 198 13.75 -33.19 -3.69
CA LYS A 198 13.71 -31.71 -3.77
C LYS A 198 12.51 -31.14 -3.02
N LEU A 199 11.35 -31.78 -3.13
CA LEU A 199 10.12 -31.36 -2.49
C LEU A 199 10.27 -31.43 -0.97
N LYS A 200 10.79 -32.54 -0.45
CA LYS A 200 11.08 -32.68 0.97
C LYS A 200 12.07 -31.62 1.49
N ASN A 201 13.15 -31.35 0.76
CA ASN A 201 14.10 -30.31 1.14
C ASN A 201 13.48 -28.90 1.14
N ILE A 202 12.47 -28.65 0.31
CA ILE A 202 11.74 -27.37 0.30
C ILE A 202 10.79 -27.33 1.50
N GLU A 203 10.07 -28.41 1.79
CA GLU A 203 9.20 -28.51 2.97
C GLU A 203 10.00 -28.28 4.27
N ASP A 204 11.16 -28.92 4.42
CA ASP A 204 12.04 -28.74 5.58
C ASP A 204 12.50 -27.27 5.72
N LYS A 205 12.78 -26.59 4.60
CA LYS A 205 13.14 -25.15 4.60
C LYS A 205 11.96 -24.24 4.94
N VAL A 206 10.75 -24.60 4.52
CA VAL A 206 9.55 -23.84 4.88
C VAL A 206 9.35 -23.93 6.39
N THR A 207 9.50 -25.12 6.98
CA THR A 207 9.40 -25.26 8.44
C THR A 207 10.45 -24.48 9.20
N GLU A 208 11.71 -24.46 8.72
CA GLU A 208 12.78 -23.65 9.32
C GLU A 208 12.46 -22.15 9.26
N LEU A 209 11.94 -21.67 8.12
CA LEU A 209 11.54 -20.27 7.96
C LEU A 209 10.33 -19.90 8.83
N ASP A 210 9.37 -20.81 9.02
CA ASP A 210 8.22 -20.58 9.91
C ASP A 210 8.66 -20.45 11.38
N GLU A 211 9.66 -21.24 11.81
CA GLU A 211 10.28 -21.12 13.14
C GLU A 211 11.00 -19.76 13.28
N ASP A 212 11.82 -19.37 12.29
CA ASP A 212 12.51 -18.07 12.28
C ASP A 212 11.53 -16.89 12.33
N ILE A 213 10.39 -16.97 11.62
CA ILE A 213 9.36 -15.93 11.65
C ILE A 213 8.76 -15.81 13.06
N SER A 214 8.44 -16.94 13.71
CA SER A 214 7.91 -16.95 15.06
C SER A 214 8.87 -16.29 16.05
N ASP A 215 10.16 -16.62 15.98
CA ASP A 215 11.18 -16.04 16.85
C ASP A 215 11.32 -14.52 16.65
N LEU A 216 11.27 -14.06 15.39
CA LEU A 216 11.34 -12.64 15.05
C LEU A 216 10.09 -11.86 15.50
N GLU A 217 8.91 -12.47 15.43
CA GLU A 217 7.67 -11.88 15.95
C GLU A 217 7.72 -11.69 17.47
N GLU A 218 8.21 -12.69 18.20
CA GLU A 218 8.43 -12.58 19.66
C GLU A 218 9.45 -11.48 20.01
N GLU A 219 10.57 -11.40 19.28
CA GLU A 219 11.57 -10.34 19.48
C GLU A 219 11.00 -8.95 19.18
N GLN A 220 10.17 -8.84 18.13
CA GLN A 220 9.53 -7.58 17.77
C GLN A 220 8.62 -7.09 18.90
N GLU A 221 7.79 -7.97 19.45
CA GLU A 221 6.85 -7.59 20.52
C GLU A 221 7.58 -7.19 21.80
N ALA A 222 8.62 -7.94 22.18
CA ALA A 222 9.48 -7.57 23.30
C ALA A 222 10.12 -6.18 23.11
N LYS A 223 10.56 -5.85 21.88
CA LYS A 223 11.10 -4.52 21.58
C LYS A 223 10.05 -3.41 21.62
N LYS A 224 8.82 -3.65 21.15
CA LYS A 224 7.72 -2.67 21.27
C LYS A 224 7.41 -2.35 22.73
N GLU A 225 7.38 -3.36 23.60
CA GLU A 225 7.18 -3.13 25.03
C GLU A 225 8.28 -2.26 25.65
N VAL A 226 9.54 -2.48 25.24
CA VAL A 226 10.68 -1.67 25.71
C VAL A 226 10.56 -0.24 25.21
N ILE A 227 10.21 -0.03 23.94
CA ILE A 227 9.99 1.32 23.39
C ILE A 227 8.88 2.04 24.15
N ALA A 228 7.73 1.38 24.36
CA ALA A 228 6.62 1.97 25.10
C ALA A 228 7.04 2.38 26.51
N LYS A 229 7.82 1.56 27.22
CA LYS A 229 8.36 1.90 28.55
C LYS A 229 9.30 3.10 28.50
N LEU A 230 10.22 3.16 27.52
CA LEU A 230 11.16 4.27 27.38
C LEU A 230 10.46 5.58 27.01
N GLU A 231 9.47 5.54 26.14
CA GLU A 231 8.63 6.71 25.81
C GLU A 231 7.86 7.20 27.03
N ASP A 232 7.32 6.27 27.83
CA ASP A 232 6.59 6.56 29.06
C ASP A 232 7.48 7.25 30.12
N GLU A 233 8.69 6.71 30.31
CA GLU A 233 9.71 7.25 31.21
C GLU A 233 10.21 8.63 30.75
N ASP A 234 10.46 8.81 29.45
CA ASP A 234 10.89 10.08 28.88
C ASP A 234 9.83 11.17 29.03
N VAL A 235 8.55 10.86 28.73
CA VAL A 235 7.43 11.80 28.93
C VAL A 235 7.28 12.13 30.41
N SER A 236 7.33 11.14 31.30
CA SER A 236 7.22 11.38 32.75
C SER A 236 8.33 12.28 33.26
N THR A 237 9.56 12.04 32.82
CA THR A 237 10.73 12.84 33.21
C THR A 237 10.61 14.27 32.71
N LYS A 238 10.20 14.45 31.44
CA LYS A 238 9.99 15.78 30.84
C LYS A 238 8.88 16.56 31.54
N LEU A 239 7.76 15.91 31.87
CA LEU A 239 6.65 16.54 32.59
C LEU A 239 7.06 16.91 34.01
N SER A 240 7.74 16.03 34.74
CA SER A 240 8.23 16.31 36.09
C SER A 240 9.21 17.49 36.10
N ASN A 241 10.14 17.54 35.15
CA ASN A 241 11.09 18.65 35.03
C ASN A 241 10.38 19.98 34.70
N PHE A 242 9.32 19.94 33.88
CA PHE A 242 8.51 21.12 33.59
C PHE A 242 7.71 21.57 34.82
N GLU A 243 7.05 20.63 35.51
CA GLU A 243 6.28 20.85 36.73
C GLU A 243 7.13 21.49 37.83
N GLU A 244 8.35 20.98 38.07
CA GLU A 244 9.25 21.53 39.07
C GLU A 244 9.62 22.99 38.78
N ARG A 245 9.96 23.30 37.52
CA ARG A 245 10.30 24.66 37.09
C ARG A 245 9.11 25.60 37.17
N TRP A 246 7.95 25.14 36.73
CA TRP A 246 6.74 25.94 36.78
C TRP A 246 6.33 26.25 38.23
N ASN A 247 6.38 25.24 39.12
CA ASN A 247 6.19 25.43 40.56
C ASN A 247 7.15 26.46 41.13
N HIS A 248 8.44 26.38 40.78
CA HIS A 248 9.43 27.34 41.22
C HIS A 248 9.03 28.77 40.84
N HIS A 249 8.71 29.03 39.56
CA HIS A 249 8.31 30.37 39.13
C HIS A 249 7.02 30.86 39.78
N TYR A 250 6.02 29.98 39.93
CA TYR A 250 4.75 30.35 40.53
C TYR A 250 4.89 30.73 42.01
N GLN A 251 5.66 29.94 42.77
CA GLN A 251 5.98 30.21 44.17
C GLN A 251 6.74 31.52 44.36
N GLN A 252 7.62 31.89 43.42
CA GLN A 252 8.37 33.14 43.50
C GLN A 252 7.55 34.36 43.06
N ILE A 253 6.67 34.21 42.06
CA ILE A 253 5.79 35.28 41.56
C ILE A 253 4.71 35.66 42.59
N ALA A 254 4.18 34.67 43.30
CA ALA A 254 3.03 34.85 44.19
C ALA A 254 3.23 34.14 45.53
N PRO A 255 4.27 34.48 46.31
CA PRO A 255 4.67 33.71 47.50
C PRO A 255 3.60 33.59 48.58
N GLN A 256 2.61 34.51 48.59
CA GLN A 256 1.54 34.55 49.58
C GLN A 256 0.34 33.66 49.25
N ILE A 257 0.17 33.25 47.98
CA ILE A 257 -1.03 32.53 47.50
C ILE A 257 -0.69 31.31 46.64
N ALA A 258 0.59 31.11 46.30
CA ALA A 258 1.01 30.01 45.44
C ALA A 258 0.83 28.66 46.13
N GLU A 259 0.23 27.74 45.39
CA GLU A 259 0.08 26.33 45.73
C GLU A 259 0.89 25.46 44.77
N ASN A 260 1.09 24.19 45.16
CA ASN A 260 1.82 23.25 44.32
C ASN A 260 0.95 22.86 43.11
N ILE A 261 1.51 23.09 41.93
CA ILE A 261 0.98 22.73 40.63
C ILE A 261 1.35 21.28 40.37
N HIS A 262 0.37 20.48 39.97
CA HIS A 262 0.58 19.13 39.47
C HIS A 262 0.09 19.04 38.02
N LEU A 263 0.98 18.61 37.12
CA LEU A 263 0.70 18.46 35.71
C LEU A 263 0.47 16.98 35.39
N GLN A 264 -0.76 16.64 35.05
CA GLN A 264 -1.12 15.29 34.64
C GLN A 264 -0.72 15.03 33.18
N ARG A 265 -0.55 13.76 32.83
CA ARG A 265 -0.18 13.33 31.46
C ARG A 265 -1.19 13.72 30.37
N ASN A 266 -2.46 13.82 30.74
CA ASN A 266 -3.53 14.26 29.83
C ASN A 266 -3.56 15.79 29.64
N GLY A 267 -2.64 16.53 30.28
CA GLY A 267 -2.57 17.98 30.23
C GLY A 267 -3.46 18.69 31.28
N GLU A 268 -4.13 17.95 32.15
CA GLU A 268 -4.87 18.55 33.26
C GLU A 268 -3.91 19.15 34.30
N ILE A 269 -4.22 20.35 34.74
CA ILE A 269 -3.44 21.10 35.72
C ILE A 269 -4.27 21.18 37.00
N VAL A 270 -3.69 20.72 38.10
CA VAL A 270 -4.34 20.68 39.42
C VAL A 270 -3.45 21.36 40.44
N LEU A 271 -4.00 22.30 41.19
CA LEU A 271 -3.35 22.91 42.34
C LEU A 271 -3.73 22.17 43.61
N VAL A 272 -2.76 21.94 44.49
CA VAL A 272 -2.96 21.25 45.76
C VAL A 272 -2.48 22.11 46.92
N ASN A 273 -3.42 22.46 47.79
CA ASN A 273 -3.17 23.20 49.03
C ASN A 273 -2.47 22.32 50.08
N GLU A 274 -1.92 22.96 51.12
CA GLU A 274 -1.36 22.26 52.30
C GLU A 274 -2.35 21.31 52.99
N ASP A 275 -3.66 21.61 52.93
CA ASP A 275 -4.74 20.79 53.46
C ASP A 275 -5.13 19.61 52.54
N GLY A 276 -4.46 19.43 51.40
CA GLY A 276 -4.73 18.38 50.42
C GLY A 276 -5.96 18.60 49.54
N ARG A 277 -6.57 19.80 49.59
CA ARG A 277 -7.66 20.17 48.68
C ARG A 277 -7.11 20.31 47.25
N ARG A 278 -7.79 19.69 46.29
CA ARG A 278 -7.46 19.77 44.86
C ARG A 278 -8.34 20.82 44.20
N ARG A 279 -7.74 21.75 43.47
CA ARG A 279 -8.40 22.80 42.69
C ARG A 279 -7.95 22.69 41.24
N GLU A 280 -8.89 22.58 40.31
CA GLU A 280 -8.57 22.44 38.89
C GLU A 280 -8.31 23.80 38.24
N TYR A 281 -7.40 23.85 37.27
CA TYR A 281 -7.25 25.00 36.38
C TYR A 281 -8.44 25.04 35.40
N ASP A 282 -9.56 25.61 35.84
CA ASP A 282 -10.74 25.85 35.00
C ASP A 282 -11.17 27.32 35.07
N ARG A 283 -11.52 27.89 33.90
CA ARG A 283 -12.11 29.24 33.80
C ARG A 283 -13.51 29.32 34.43
N ARG A 284 -14.12 28.18 34.80
CA ARG A 284 -15.46 28.09 35.40
C ARG A 284 -15.50 27.75 36.89
N GLY A 285 -14.36 27.53 37.57
CA GLY A 285 -14.41 27.37 39.03
C GLY A 285 -13.12 26.91 39.70
N ASP A 286 -13.01 27.31 40.97
CA ASP A 286 -12.01 27.03 42.02
C ASP A 286 -10.77 27.93 42.13
N LEU A 287 -10.37 28.62 41.06
CA LEU A 287 -9.29 29.62 41.11
C LEU A 287 -9.81 31.05 40.95
N ALA A 288 -9.22 31.97 41.69
CA ALA A 288 -9.44 33.41 41.50
C ALA A 288 -8.76 33.90 40.21
N ASP A 289 -9.30 34.95 39.59
CA ASP A 289 -8.75 35.54 38.36
C ASP A 289 -7.26 35.92 38.52
N ALA A 290 -6.88 36.42 39.69
CA ALA A 290 -5.50 36.74 40.02
C ALA A 290 -4.59 35.49 40.02
N GLU A 291 -5.06 34.37 40.57
CA GLU A 291 -4.31 33.10 40.58
C GLU A 291 -4.09 32.60 39.15
N VAL A 292 -5.13 32.63 38.31
CA VAL A 292 -5.06 32.21 36.90
C VAL A 292 -4.06 33.06 36.12
N VAL A 293 -4.08 34.38 36.30
CA VAL A 293 -3.14 35.31 35.64
C VAL A 293 -1.69 35.01 36.04
N LEU A 294 -1.42 34.82 37.32
CA LEU A 294 -0.06 34.55 37.83
C LEU A 294 0.43 33.14 37.43
N LEU A 295 -0.47 32.15 37.38
CA LEU A 295 -0.20 30.84 36.82
C LEU A 295 0.21 30.92 35.35
N ASN A 296 -0.49 31.74 34.55
CA ASN A 296 -0.16 31.92 33.15
C ASN A 296 1.19 32.62 32.97
N ILE A 297 1.48 33.66 33.75
CA ILE A 297 2.76 34.37 33.68
C ILE A 297 3.91 33.42 34.05
N SER A 298 3.79 32.70 35.17
CA SER A 298 4.79 31.70 35.59
C SER A 298 4.95 30.55 34.59
N PHE A 299 3.87 30.12 33.94
CA PHE A 299 3.91 29.11 32.88
C PHE A 299 4.73 29.57 31.69
N VAL A 300 4.50 30.80 31.20
CA VAL A 300 5.23 31.34 30.03
C VAL A 300 6.70 31.52 30.35
N ILE A 301 7.05 31.92 31.58
CA ILE A 301 8.45 32.00 32.04
C ILE A 301 9.09 30.60 32.05
N ALA A 302 8.42 29.61 32.66
CA ALA A 302 8.92 28.23 32.72
C ALA A 302 9.13 27.64 31.31
N LEU A 303 8.17 27.88 30.41
CA LEU A 303 8.22 27.45 29.03
C LEU A 303 9.39 28.10 28.27
N ASN A 304 9.57 29.42 28.41
CA ASN A 304 10.64 30.16 27.77
C ASN A 304 12.01 29.65 28.24
N GLN A 305 12.23 29.48 29.55
CA GLN A 305 13.48 28.96 30.08
C GLN A 305 13.79 27.53 29.62
N ILE A 306 12.78 26.64 29.60
CA ILE A 306 12.98 25.28 29.10
C ILE A 306 13.30 25.28 27.61
N ALA A 307 12.68 26.16 26.83
CA ALA A 307 12.94 26.29 25.41
C ALA A 307 14.36 26.83 25.14
N LEU A 308 14.84 27.79 25.95
CA LEU A 308 16.21 28.31 25.90
C LEU A 308 17.24 27.24 26.28
N ASP A 309 17.03 26.54 27.40
CA ASP A 309 17.95 25.48 27.88
C ASP A 309 18.10 24.34 26.88
N ARG A 310 17.05 24.06 26.10
CA ARG A 310 17.05 23.05 25.03
C ARG A 310 17.60 23.58 23.70
N GLY A 311 17.93 24.86 23.59
CA GLY A 311 18.33 25.51 22.35
C GLY A 311 17.23 25.50 21.28
N SER A 312 15.96 25.44 21.70
CA SER A 312 14.81 25.46 20.78
C SER A 312 14.47 26.88 20.31
N ILE A 313 14.84 27.89 21.10
CA ILE A 313 14.72 29.31 20.79
C ILE A 313 16.00 30.03 21.25
N ASP A 314 16.30 31.16 20.61
CA ASP A 314 17.40 32.06 21.00
C ASP A 314 16.89 33.38 21.59
N TRP A 315 15.57 33.50 21.79
CA TRP A 315 14.93 34.74 22.22
C TRP A 315 14.57 34.70 23.70
N GLU A 316 15.29 35.48 24.49
CA GLU A 316 15.05 35.74 25.90
C GLU A 316 13.99 36.84 26.09
N THR A 317 12.98 36.89 25.22
CA THR A 317 11.96 37.97 25.25
C THR A 317 10.56 37.41 25.45
N ILE A 318 9.83 37.95 26.42
CA ILE A 318 8.42 37.65 26.68
C ILE A 318 7.61 38.94 26.50
N VAL A 319 6.55 38.86 25.68
CA VAL A 319 5.63 39.97 25.42
C VAL A 319 4.29 39.70 26.09
N LEU A 320 3.81 40.63 26.91
CA LEU A 320 2.57 40.50 27.68
C LEU A 320 1.63 41.69 27.44
N ASP A 321 0.37 41.43 27.10
CA ASP A 321 -0.63 42.48 26.91
C ASP A 321 -1.50 42.61 28.17
N GLU A 322 -1.41 43.76 28.86
CA GLU A 322 -2.16 44.06 30.10
C GLU A 322 -2.09 42.96 31.20
N PRO A 323 -0.89 42.39 31.53
CA PRO A 323 -0.79 41.22 32.40
C PRO A 323 -1.26 41.45 33.85
N PHE A 324 -1.44 42.70 34.27
CA PHE A 324 -1.68 43.06 35.67
C PHE A 324 -3.02 43.78 35.91
N ALA A 325 -3.90 43.87 34.91
CA ALA A 325 -5.10 44.72 34.95
C ALA A 325 -6.03 44.44 36.15
N HIS A 326 -6.08 43.20 36.64
CA HIS A 326 -6.99 42.75 37.71
C HIS A 326 -6.29 42.33 39.00
N LEU A 327 -5.01 42.69 39.17
CA LEU A 327 -4.24 42.34 40.36
C LEU A 327 -4.24 43.45 41.41
N ASP A 328 -4.27 43.04 42.67
CA ASP A 328 -4.05 43.95 43.79
C ASP A 328 -2.60 44.45 43.83
N ARG A 329 -2.40 45.64 44.38
CA ARG A 329 -1.10 46.32 44.38
C ARG A 329 0.04 45.48 44.99
N GLY A 330 -0.20 44.79 46.12
CA GLY A 330 0.82 43.95 46.74
C GLY A 330 1.26 42.78 45.85
N ILE A 331 0.30 42.15 45.16
CA ILE A 331 0.57 41.06 44.23
C ILE A 331 1.35 41.56 43.00
N LYS A 332 1.01 42.78 42.52
CA LYS A 332 1.76 43.45 41.43
C LYS A 332 3.21 43.71 41.83
N GLU A 333 3.43 44.23 43.03
CA GLU A 333 4.76 44.52 43.58
C GLU A 333 5.63 43.26 43.61
N ASP A 334 5.11 42.16 44.17
CA ASP A 334 5.81 40.87 44.24
C ASP A 334 6.13 40.31 42.85
N ALA A 335 5.15 40.28 41.94
CA ALA A 335 5.33 39.74 40.60
C ALA A 335 6.36 40.55 39.77
N ILE A 336 6.30 41.88 39.83
CA ILE A 336 7.24 42.76 39.13
C ILE A 336 8.64 42.62 39.72
N ALA A 337 8.77 42.57 41.04
CA ALA A 337 10.06 42.39 41.71
C ALA A 337 10.73 41.10 41.27
N TYR A 338 9.97 40.00 41.18
CA TYR A 338 10.49 38.74 40.66
C TYR A 338 10.89 38.83 39.18
N MET A 339 10.02 39.37 38.32
CA MET A 339 10.29 39.49 36.88
C MET A 339 11.56 40.31 36.58
N ARG A 340 11.87 41.34 37.38
CA ARG A 340 13.10 42.12 37.23
C ARG A 340 14.38 41.35 37.56
N ASN A 341 14.29 40.31 38.38
CA ASN A 341 15.44 39.50 38.78
C ASN A 341 15.73 38.36 37.80
N LEU A 342 14.88 38.15 36.80
CA LEU A 342 15.08 37.15 35.76
C LEU A 342 15.96 37.72 34.64
N ASP A 343 16.80 36.85 34.07
CA ASP A 343 17.59 37.15 32.87
C ASP A 343 16.73 36.98 31.61
N ILE A 344 15.59 37.70 31.58
CA ILE A 344 14.60 37.66 30.49
C ILE A 344 14.12 39.11 30.25
N GLN A 345 14.09 39.51 28.99
CA GLN A 345 13.50 40.78 28.57
C GLN A 345 11.98 40.69 28.55
N PHE A 346 11.33 41.49 29.40
CA PHE A 346 9.86 41.64 29.37
C PHE A 346 9.45 42.90 28.60
N ILE A 347 8.54 42.74 27.65
CA ILE A 347 7.84 43.84 26.98
C ILE A 347 6.38 43.75 27.38
N LEU A 348 5.85 44.78 28.02
CA LEU A 348 4.47 44.76 28.48
C LEU A 348 3.72 46.04 28.13
N THR A 349 2.42 45.89 27.87
CA THR A 349 1.47 47.00 27.86
C THR A 349 0.74 47.03 29.20
N SER A 350 0.40 48.22 29.65
CA SER A 350 -0.48 48.36 30.81
C SER A 350 -1.23 49.68 30.72
N SER A 351 -2.45 49.68 31.23
CA SER A 351 -3.31 50.84 31.45
C SER A 351 -3.15 51.41 32.86
N ASP A 352 -2.44 50.71 33.74
CA ASP A 352 -2.18 51.09 35.12
C ASP A 352 -0.89 51.91 35.24
N GLU A 353 -1.04 53.18 35.61
CA GLU A 353 0.07 54.13 35.77
C GLU A 353 1.11 53.64 36.79
N TYR A 354 0.68 52.89 37.80
CA TYR A 354 1.59 52.32 38.79
C TYR A 354 2.62 51.39 38.14
N ILE A 355 2.18 50.56 37.18
CA ILE A 355 3.05 49.62 36.48
C ILE A 355 4.11 50.38 35.69
N TRP A 356 3.78 51.49 35.02
CA TRP A 356 4.75 52.24 34.23
C TRP A 356 5.89 52.81 35.06
N GLN A 357 5.60 53.25 36.30
CA GLN A 357 6.58 53.84 37.20
C GLN A 357 7.59 52.81 37.72
N GLU A 358 7.21 51.54 37.68
CA GLU A 358 8.01 50.41 38.13
C GLU A 358 9.00 49.92 37.04
N PHE A 359 8.91 50.33 35.77
CA PHE A 359 9.86 49.89 34.74
C PHE A 359 10.87 50.97 34.34
N ASN A 360 12.12 50.56 34.10
CA ASN A 360 13.22 51.47 33.71
C ASN A 360 12.95 52.19 32.38
N HIS A 361 12.15 51.59 31.49
CA HIS A 361 11.80 52.14 30.18
C HIS A 361 10.29 52.05 29.97
N ALA A 362 9.60 53.19 30.06
CA ALA A 362 8.16 53.28 29.82
C ALA A 362 7.88 54.33 28.73
N THR A 363 7.00 53.99 27.78
CA THR A 363 6.49 54.93 26.76
C THR A 363 4.98 54.97 26.85
N THR A 364 4.42 56.16 27.08
CA THR A 364 2.97 56.35 27.17
C THR A 364 2.41 56.66 25.79
N LEU A 365 1.43 55.88 25.33
CA LEU A 365 0.67 56.15 24.12
C LEU A 365 -0.70 56.73 24.49
N SER A 366 -0.93 58.00 24.15
CA SER A 366 -2.23 58.66 24.34
C SER A 366 -2.90 58.96 23.00
N LEU A 367 -4.19 58.62 22.89
CA LEU A 367 -5.00 58.96 21.72
C LEU A 367 -5.37 60.46 21.75
N GLU A 368 -4.72 61.28 20.91
CA GLU A 368 -5.16 62.66 20.70
C GLU A 368 -6.47 62.70 19.88
N ARG A 369 -7.61 62.91 20.54
CA ARG A 369 -8.89 63.15 19.86
C ARG A 369 -8.98 64.61 19.41
N GLN A 370 -8.85 64.87 18.11
CA GLN A 370 -9.20 66.17 17.54
C GLN A 370 -10.72 66.36 17.56
N TYR A 371 -11.24 67.08 18.56
CA TYR A 371 -12.61 67.59 18.54
C TYR A 371 -12.69 68.84 17.65
N LYS A 372 -12.82 68.67 16.33
CA LYS A 372 -13.50 69.66 15.48
C LYS A 372 -14.91 69.18 15.20
N LEU A 373 -15.79 69.40 16.18
CA LEU A 373 -17.24 69.40 15.96
C LEU A 373 -17.63 70.82 15.53
N THR A 374 -18.01 70.90 14.25
CA THR A 374 -18.72 71.96 13.53
C THR A 374 -19.39 73.08 14.34
N ASP A 375 -19.07 74.34 14.01
CA ASP A 375 -20.04 75.45 14.06
C ASP A 375 -20.97 75.31 12.84
N PHE A 376 -22.08 74.60 13.02
CA PHE A 376 -23.27 74.79 12.21
C PHE A 376 -24.32 75.48 13.10
N THR A 377 -24.92 76.56 12.57
CA THR A 377 -26.03 77.41 13.08
C THR A 377 -25.61 78.51 14.07
N ASN A 378 -25.90 79.82 13.89
CA ASN A 378 -26.99 80.53 13.21
C ASN A 378 -26.59 81.96 12.74
N GLU A 379 -27.35 82.44 11.75
CA GLU A 379 -27.45 83.77 11.08
C GLU A 379 -26.50 84.11 9.92
#